data_AF-A0A7S3TSP2-F1
#
_entry.id   AF-A0A7S3TSP2-F1
#
_cell.length_a   1.000
_cell.length_b   1.000
_cell.length_c   1.000
_cell.angle_alpha   90.00
_cell.angle_beta   90.00
_cell.angle_gamma   90.00
#
_symmetry.space_group_name_H-M   'P 1'
#
loop_
_entity.id
_entity.type
_entity.pdbx_description
1 polymer ?
#
loop_
_entity_poly.entity_id
_entity_poly.type
_entity_poly.pdbx_seq_one_letter_code
_entity_poly.pdbx_strand_id
1 'polypeptide(L)'
;SEEARDVARHALSLPLWTLGDSLDEVCKIAGSSTEELAASLAIRARGELTPEQRARDNGMDTRTPREIALERAACVLDIATLPGTEKTWESVRPELAERYSEAGMSDFSAFVSPDETFG
;
A
#
# COMPACT_ATOMS: atom_id res chain seq x y z
N SER A 1 -15.33 -2.24 21.25
CA SER A 1 -14.49 -3.03 22.19
C SER A 1 -13.04 -2.93 21.74
N GLU A 2 -12.08 -3.40 22.53
CA GLU A 2 -10.68 -3.51 22.12
C GLU A 2 -10.52 -4.48 20.93
N GLU A 3 -11.20 -5.62 20.99
CA GLU A 3 -11.27 -6.61 19.91
C GLU A 3 -11.73 -6.01 18.57
N ALA A 4 -12.80 -5.20 18.56
CA ALA A 4 -13.26 -4.55 17.33
C ALA A 4 -12.21 -3.60 16.74
N ARG A 5 -11.46 -2.90 17.60
CA ARG A 5 -10.39 -2.00 17.17
C ARG A 5 -9.23 -2.78 16.56
N ASP A 6 -8.87 -3.91 17.13
CA ASP A 6 -7.77 -4.75 16.61
C ASP A 6 -8.14 -5.42 15.29
N VAL A 7 -9.39 -5.90 15.15
CA VAL A 7 -9.90 -6.40 13.88
C VAL A 7 -9.92 -5.30 12.81
N ALA A 8 -10.34 -4.08 13.17
CA ALA A 8 -10.32 -2.96 12.23
C ALA A 8 -8.89 -2.58 11.80
N ARG A 9 -7.92 -2.54 12.73
CA ARG A 9 -6.51 -2.32 12.39
C ARG A 9 -5.96 -3.41 11.48
N HIS A 10 -6.34 -4.66 11.72
CA HIS A 10 -5.95 -5.76 10.84
C HIS A 10 -6.58 -5.63 9.45
N ALA A 11 -7.85 -5.23 9.36
CA ALA A 11 -8.51 -4.96 8.09
C ALA A 11 -7.79 -3.84 7.30
N LEU A 12 -7.31 -2.79 7.97
CA LEU A 12 -6.49 -1.73 7.35
C LEU A 12 -5.07 -2.18 6.95
N SER A 13 -4.60 -3.35 7.40
CA SER A 13 -3.34 -3.95 6.95
C SER A 13 -3.50 -4.84 5.71
N LEU A 14 -4.74 -5.11 5.29
CA LEU A 14 -5.04 -5.82 4.06
C LEU A 14 -5.23 -4.79 2.93
N PRO A 15 -5.16 -5.22 1.65
CA PRO A 15 -5.39 -4.31 0.53
C PRO A 15 -6.72 -3.55 0.67
N LEU A 16 -6.69 -2.22 0.55
CA LEU A 16 -7.84 -1.38 0.92
C LEU A 16 -9.07 -1.60 0.02
N TRP A 17 -8.86 -2.06 -1.22
CA TRP A 17 -9.94 -2.44 -2.12
C TRP A 17 -10.86 -3.53 -1.54
N THR A 18 -10.39 -4.31 -0.54
CA THR A 18 -11.21 -5.31 0.15
C THR A 18 -12.27 -4.71 1.08
N LEU A 19 -12.14 -3.42 1.44
CA LEU A 19 -13.05 -2.72 2.34
C LEU A 19 -14.20 -1.99 1.62
N GLY A 20 -14.05 -1.74 0.31
CA GLY A 20 -15.04 -1.00 -0.48
C GLY A 20 -15.40 0.36 0.16
N ASP A 21 -16.69 0.66 0.24
CA ASP A 21 -17.20 1.93 0.78
C ASP A 21 -17.06 2.05 2.31
N SER A 22 -16.59 1.01 3.01
CA SER A 22 -16.48 0.99 4.47
C SER A 22 -15.18 1.58 5.02
N LEU A 23 -14.26 2.04 4.17
CA LEU A 23 -12.93 2.53 4.57
C LEU A 23 -12.99 3.56 5.72
N ASP A 24 -13.80 4.61 5.58
CA ASP A 24 -13.92 5.68 6.58
C ASP A 24 -14.44 5.15 7.93
N GLU A 25 -15.35 4.18 7.90
CA GLU A 25 -15.90 3.55 9.11
C GLU A 25 -14.85 2.66 9.78
N VAL A 26 -14.11 1.87 9.00
CA VAL A 26 -13.04 1.02 9.50
C VAL A 26 -11.91 1.86 10.12
N CYS A 27 -11.51 2.98 9.50
CA CYS A 27 -10.58 3.96 10.07
C CYS A 27 -11.07 4.46 11.44
N LYS A 28 -12.35 4.88 11.54
CA LYS A 28 -12.93 5.34 12.81
C LYS A 28 -12.91 4.26 13.89
N ILE A 29 -13.25 3.01 13.56
CA ILE A 29 -13.22 1.88 14.51
C ILE A 29 -11.78 1.60 14.96
N ALA A 30 -10.81 1.64 14.03
CA ALA A 30 -9.39 1.47 14.30
C ALA A 30 -8.79 2.60 15.17
N GLY A 31 -9.50 3.73 15.28
CA GLY A 31 -9.06 4.92 16.00
C GLY A 31 -8.03 5.72 15.20
N SER A 32 -8.20 5.78 13.88
CA SER A 32 -7.35 6.53 12.95
C SER A 32 -8.20 7.31 11.93
N SER A 33 -7.56 8.14 11.10
CA SER A 33 -8.17 8.80 9.95
C SER A 33 -7.63 8.27 8.62
N THR A 34 -8.30 8.60 7.51
CA THR A 34 -7.81 8.28 6.16
C THR A 34 -6.51 9.01 5.85
N GLU A 35 -6.30 10.22 6.37
CA GLU A 35 -5.05 10.99 6.21
C GLU A 35 -3.89 10.34 6.97
N GLU A 36 -4.12 9.87 8.19
CA GLU A 36 -3.12 9.14 8.98
C GLU A 36 -2.76 7.81 8.30
N LEU A 37 -3.76 7.09 7.78
CA LEU A 37 -3.57 5.87 7.00
C LEU A 37 -2.75 6.16 5.74
N ALA A 38 -3.07 7.22 4.99
CA ALA A 38 -2.33 7.64 3.81
C ALA A 38 -0.86 7.95 4.13
N ALA A 39 -0.60 8.68 5.22
CA ALA A 39 0.75 8.99 5.66
C ALA A 39 1.54 7.72 6.03
N SER A 40 0.89 6.78 6.74
CA SER A 40 1.48 5.49 7.10
C SER A 40 1.83 4.66 5.85
N LEU A 41 0.89 4.53 4.91
CA LEU A 41 1.12 3.82 3.65
C LEU A 41 2.24 4.47 2.83
N ALA A 42 2.34 5.80 2.82
CA ALA A 42 3.39 6.51 2.09
C ALA A 42 4.79 6.20 2.65
N ILE A 43 4.93 6.09 3.97
CA ILE A 43 6.20 5.65 4.61
C ILE A 43 6.52 4.21 4.21
N ARG A 44 5.53 3.31 4.23
CA ARG A 44 5.69 1.90 3.82
C ARG A 44 6.09 1.77 2.36
N ALA A 45 5.41 2.48 1.46
CA ALA A 45 5.69 2.50 0.03
C ALA A 45 7.15 2.91 -0.28
N ARG A 46 7.66 3.94 0.41
CA ARG A 46 9.05 4.40 0.26
C ARG A 46 10.09 3.49 0.94
N GLY A 47 9.65 2.52 1.74
CA GLY A 47 10.56 1.64 2.49
C GLY A 47 11.20 2.33 3.71
N GLU A 48 10.57 3.39 4.21
CA GLU A 48 11.11 4.29 5.25
C GLU A 48 10.68 3.90 6.68
N LEU A 49 10.18 2.67 6.88
CA LEU A 49 9.87 2.18 8.23
C LEU A 49 11.12 2.17 9.11
N THR A 50 10.99 2.70 10.32
CA THR A 50 12.05 2.56 11.35
C THR A 50 12.23 1.07 11.72
N PRO A 51 13.38 0.67 12.30
CA PRO A 51 13.57 -0.69 12.77
C PRO A 51 12.46 -1.16 13.74
N GLU A 52 12.00 -0.28 14.64
CA GLU A 52 10.94 -0.59 15.60
C GLU A 52 9.58 -0.78 14.92
N GLN A 53 9.29 0.01 13.88
CA GLN A 53 8.07 -0.14 13.09
C GLN A 53 8.11 -1.43 12.28
N ARG A 54 9.26 -1.74 11.66
CA ARG A 54 9.46 -2.96 10.88
C ARG A 54 9.28 -4.22 11.72
N ALA A 55 9.84 -4.23 12.94
CA ALA A 55 9.67 -5.34 13.88
C ALA A 55 8.21 -5.60 14.28
N ARG A 56 7.34 -4.57 14.18
CA ARG A 56 5.90 -4.67 14.49
C ARG A 56 5.03 -4.93 13.25
N ASP A 57 5.59 -4.83 12.05
CA ASP A 57 4.86 -4.97 10.78
C ASP A 57 4.78 -6.45 10.34
N ASN A 58 4.09 -7.29 11.12
CA ASN A 58 3.72 -8.66 10.78
C ASN A 58 4.78 -9.46 9.99
N GLY A 59 5.95 -9.67 10.58
CA GLY A 59 6.99 -10.52 9.99
C GLY A 59 7.78 -9.87 8.85
N MET A 60 7.73 -8.54 8.70
CA MET A 60 8.48 -7.80 7.68
C MET A 60 9.98 -8.15 7.65
N ASP A 61 10.59 -8.41 8.81
CA ASP A 61 12.00 -8.81 8.94
C ASP A 61 12.34 -10.18 8.33
N THR A 62 11.32 -11.01 8.06
CA THR A 62 11.48 -12.35 7.47
C THR A 62 11.13 -12.42 5.98
N ARG A 63 10.65 -11.31 5.41
CA ARG A 63 10.22 -11.25 4.02
C ARG A 63 11.41 -11.22 3.07
N THR A 64 11.28 -11.93 1.96
CA THR A 64 12.23 -11.90 0.85
C THR A 64 12.17 -10.55 0.13
N PRO A 65 13.25 -10.10 -0.55
CA PRO A 65 13.25 -8.83 -1.29
C PRO A 65 12.08 -8.68 -2.26
N ARG A 66 11.67 -9.79 -2.91
CA ARG A 66 10.51 -9.84 -3.79
C ARG A 66 9.21 -9.53 -3.04
N GLU A 67 8.98 -10.13 -1.88
CA GLU A 67 7.80 -9.85 -1.05
C GLU A 67 7.80 -8.41 -0.53
N ILE A 68 8.97 -7.84 -0.21
CA ILE A 68 9.09 -6.43 0.17
C ILE A 68 8.67 -5.52 -1.00
N ALA A 69 9.15 -5.80 -2.21
CA ALA A 69 8.81 -5.02 -3.40
C ALA A 69 7.29 -5.08 -3.70
N LEU A 70 6.67 -6.26 -3.55
CA LEU A 70 5.23 -6.42 -3.74
C LEU A 70 4.39 -5.75 -2.65
N GLU A 71 4.84 -5.77 -1.40
CA GLU A 71 4.17 -5.01 -0.32
C GLU A 71 4.21 -3.51 -0.60
N ARG A 72 5.36 -2.99 -1.07
CA ARG A 72 5.50 -1.59 -1.45
C ARG A 72 4.61 -1.24 -2.64
N ALA A 73 4.50 -2.12 -3.63
CA ALA A 73 3.58 -1.98 -4.75
C ALA A 73 2.11 -1.92 -4.27
N ALA A 74 1.73 -2.77 -3.31
CA ALA A 74 0.39 -2.74 -2.72
C ALA A 74 0.11 -1.41 -2.00
N CYS A 75 1.06 -0.89 -1.22
CA CYS A 75 0.92 0.41 -0.57
C CYS A 75 0.72 1.55 -1.59
N VAL A 76 1.46 1.52 -2.70
CA VAL A 76 1.32 2.52 -3.79
C VAL A 76 -0.08 2.49 -4.40
N LEU A 77 -0.62 1.29 -4.64
CA LEU A 77 -1.99 1.10 -5.13
C LEU A 77 -3.02 1.60 -4.12
N ASP A 78 -2.88 1.23 -2.85
CA ASP A 78 -3.81 1.63 -1.79
C ASP A 78 -3.88 3.16 -1.68
N ILE A 79 -2.73 3.84 -1.71
CA ILE A 79 -2.68 5.33 -1.70
C ILE A 79 -3.48 5.93 -2.85
N ALA A 80 -3.37 5.36 -4.06
CA ALA A 80 -4.10 5.86 -5.23
C ALA A 80 -5.63 5.64 -5.16
N THR A 81 -6.08 4.76 -4.25
CA THR A 81 -7.52 4.53 -4.00
C THR A 81 -8.08 5.40 -2.86
N LEU A 82 -7.21 6.03 -2.06
CA LEU A 82 -7.65 6.82 -0.91
C LEU A 82 -8.29 8.14 -1.35
N PRO A 83 -9.48 8.48 -0.84
CA PRO A 83 -10.12 9.76 -1.12
C PRO A 83 -9.29 10.91 -0.55
N GLY A 84 -9.22 12.02 -1.28
CA GLY A 84 -8.53 13.24 -0.83
C GLY A 84 -7.01 13.23 -0.98
N THR A 85 -6.41 12.20 -1.58
CA THR A 85 -4.99 12.21 -1.94
C THR A 85 -4.77 12.83 -3.32
N GLU A 86 -3.61 13.45 -3.54
CA GLU A 86 -3.19 13.94 -4.87
C GLU A 86 -2.74 12.81 -5.80
N LYS A 87 -2.63 11.59 -5.28
CA LYS A 87 -2.14 10.43 -6.02
C LYS A 87 -3.29 9.81 -6.82
N THR A 88 -3.21 9.93 -8.14
CA THR A 88 -4.10 9.22 -9.08
C THR A 88 -3.41 7.98 -9.65
N TRP A 89 -4.18 7.11 -10.30
CA TRP A 89 -3.65 5.98 -11.07
C TRP A 89 -2.51 6.43 -12.00
N GLU A 90 -2.72 7.46 -12.80
CA GLU A 90 -1.73 8.00 -13.75
C GLU A 90 -0.43 8.40 -13.04
N SER A 91 -0.54 9.01 -11.87
CA SER A 91 0.63 9.48 -11.11
C SER A 91 1.44 8.35 -10.47
N VAL A 92 0.81 7.21 -10.16
CA VAL A 92 1.48 6.10 -9.45
C VAL A 92 2.02 5.02 -10.37
N ARG A 93 1.54 4.93 -11.62
CA ARG A 93 1.96 3.90 -12.58
C ARG A 93 3.49 3.78 -12.75
N PRO A 94 4.28 4.87 -12.86
CA PRO A 94 5.73 4.74 -12.98
C PRO A 94 6.39 4.11 -11.74
N GLU A 95 5.98 4.54 -10.54
CA GLU A 95 6.48 3.97 -9.28
C GLU A 95 6.04 2.51 -9.13
N LEU A 96 4.80 2.20 -9.49
CA LEU A 96 4.28 0.84 -9.46
C LEU A 96 5.03 -0.10 -10.41
N ALA A 97 5.37 0.38 -11.61
CA ALA A 97 6.17 -0.37 -12.59
C ALA A 97 7.57 -0.67 -12.06
N GLU A 98 8.22 0.29 -11.40
CA GLU A 98 9.51 0.09 -10.74
C GLU A 98 9.43 -1.03 -9.70
N ARG A 99 8.42 -1.01 -8.81
CA ARG A 99 8.26 -2.04 -7.79
C ARG A 99 7.97 -3.43 -8.37
N TYR A 100 7.18 -3.54 -9.44
CA TYR A 100 7.00 -4.81 -10.13
C TYR A 100 8.30 -5.30 -10.79
N SER A 101 9.11 -4.40 -11.34
CA SER A 101 10.43 -4.75 -11.87
C SER A 101 11.37 -5.24 -10.77
N GLU A 102 11.44 -4.56 -9.61
CA GLU A 102 12.17 -5.01 -8.42
C GLU A 102 11.74 -6.41 -7.95
N ALA A 103 10.45 -6.73 -8.09
CA ALA A 103 9.88 -8.04 -7.77
C ALA A 103 10.13 -9.12 -8.84
N GLY A 104 10.83 -8.80 -9.94
CA GLY A 104 11.06 -9.70 -11.06
C GLY A 104 9.80 -9.97 -11.92
N MET A 105 8.83 -9.06 -11.89
CA MET A 105 7.55 -9.16 -12.62
C MET A 105 7.51 -8.19 -13.80
N SER A 106 8.43 -8.39 -14.76
CA SER A 106 8.58 -7.52 -15.94
C SER A 106 7.31 -7.36 -16.76
N ASP A 107 6.51 -8.42 -16.93
CA ASP A 107 5.23 -8.35 -17.65
C ASP A 107 4.25 -7.39 -16.97
N PHE A 108 4.21 -7.38 -15.64
CA PHE A 108 3.36 -6.47 -14.87
C PHE A 108 3.89 -5.04 -14.90
N SER A 109 5.22 -4.87 -14.83
CA SER A 109 5.87 -3.57 -14.99
C SER A 109 5.50 -2.92 -16.32
N ALA A 110 5.62 -3.67 -17.43
CA ALA A 110 5.24 -3.22 -18.77
C ALA A 110 3.73 -3.01 -18.93
N PHE A 111 2.90 -3.84 -18.28
CA PHE A 111 1.44 -3.66 -18.31
C PHE A 111 1.01 -2.35 -17.65
N VAL A 112 1.54 -2.03 -16.46
CA VAL A 112 1.12 -0.83 -15.74
C VAL A 112 1.75 0.43 -16.28
N SER A 113 2.96 0.38 -16.85
CA SER A 113 3.62 1.50 -17.51
C SER A 113 4.14 1.07 -18.88
N PRO A 114 3.26 0.93 -19.88
CA PRO A 114 3.65 0.55 -21.23
C PRO A 114 4.47 1.68 -21.84
N ASP A 115 5.52 1.34 -22.56
CA ASP A 115 6.24 2.29 -23.41
C ASP A 115 5.23 2.89 -24.41
N GLU A 116 5.23 4.21 -24.60
CA GLU A 116 4.34 4.94 -25.53
C GLU A 116 4.62 4.64 -27.03
N THR A 117 5.11 3.43 -27.37
CA THR A 117 5.45 3.04 -28.74
C THR A 117 4.28 2.55 -29.59
N PHE A 118 3.04 2.71 -29.12
CA PHE A 118 1.84 2.57 -29.95
C PHE A 118 1.09 3.89 -30.03
N GLY A 119 1.67 4.83 -30.78
CA GLY A 119 0.98 5.97 -31.41
C GLY A 119 0.62 5.66 -32.85
#